data_AF-A0A7C4UVJ2-F1
#
_entry.id   AF-A0A7C4UVJ2-F1
#
_cell.length_a   1.000
_cell.length_b   1.000
_cell.length_c   1.000
_cell.angle_alpha   90.00
_cell.angle_beta   90.00
_cell.angle_gamma   90.00
#
_symmetry.space_group_name_H-M   'P 1'
#
loop_
_entity.id
_entity.type
_entity.pdbx_description
1 polymer ?
#
loop_
_entity_poly.entity_id
_entity_poly.type
_entity_poly.pdbx_seq_one_letter_code
_entity_poly.pdbx_strand_id
1 'polypeptide(L)'
;MGNIWSNRINYSLAILVFYLVALGGFSGEGDAEESLREVFGSAGKVAVSVDLYPDEFVVSVSPVRQTLQIIHSSARLAGAFISEVQNDKFRKKLQDAVGELNVPMEFKQKYLKSLEDVLGRKVEEVPPMGSSAKYSSEHEARLARIRTLKNRGYDVLIDVKLTAGIYGPEGEMFFRLGGTVTDLKGEKTLWRGEVIVSSECKEMKITLPFKTYFNPFKSNYFSPRLTIADDALTRWTNDNGKNYFEFKEEGIDLAIEGFFTALGLKETAKGWFGLGMTQIYKGKWKKALEYFDKAVSLEPENVIINNAKVVALYRTKKVDEAIDLGEKIVEGVSTSERMFVYYNLSYIYAKKKKDLGKAKEYYQKYLQLGGEPDKRFNPMKKS
;
A
#
# COMPACT_ATOMS: atom_id res chain seq x y z
N MET A 1 -1.71 -65.94 23.24
CA MET A 1 -1.66 -65.49 24.65
C MET A 1 -1.22 -64.03 24.61
N GLY A 2 -2.15 -63.08 24.67
CA GLY A 2 -2.64 -62.46 25.91
C GLY A 2 -1.94 -61.10 26.04
N ASN A 3 -2.58 -59.99 25.65
CA ASN A 3 -3.32 -59.06 26.52
C ASN A 3 -2.40 -58.27 27.49
N ILE A 4 -2.48 -56.95 27.74
CA ILE A 4 -3.27 -55.79 27.27
C ILE A 4 -2.88 -54.60 28.24
N TRP A 5 -3.00 -53.31 27.84
CA TRP A 5 -2.86 -52.02 28.61
C TRP A 5 -1.45 -51.68 29.17
N SER A 6 -0.91 -50.44 29.22
CA SER A 6 -1.40 -49.05 29.20
C SER A 6 -0.28 -48.12 28.68
N ASN A 7 -0.49 -47.13 27.80
CA ASN A 7 -0.79 -45.76 28.22
C ASN A 7 -1.16 -44.91 26.99
N ARG A 8 -2.37 -44.33 27.01
CA ARG A 8 -2.72 -43.13 26.23
C ARG A 8 -2.31 -41.91 27.06
N ILE A 9 -1.48 -41.02 26.51
CA ILE A 9 -1.43 -39.62 26.94
C ILE A 9 -1.43 -38.72 25.69
N ASN A 10 -2.24 -37.67 25.79
CA ASN A 10 -2.77 -36.81 24.75
C ASN A 10 -1.73 -36.09 23.88
N TYR A 11 -1.94 -36.15 22.56
CA TYR A 11 -1.47 -35.15 21.61
C TYR A 11 -2.36 -33.91 21.72
N SER A 12 -2.07 -33.05 22.69
CA SER A 12 -2.65 -31.71 22.85
C SER A 12 -1.72 -30.91 23.75
N LEU A 13 -1.32 -29.70 23.34
CA LEU A 13 -0.35 -28.78 23.97
C LEU A 13 1.14 -29.06 23.70
N ALA A 14 1.60 -28.58 22.53
CA ALA A 14 2.93 -28.00 22.39
C ALA A 14 2.85 -26.82 21.40
N ILE A 15 1.93 -25.89 21.69
CA ILE A 15 1.94 -24.52 21.19
C ILE A 15 2.21 -23.68 22.42
N LEU A 16 3.43 -23.17 22.59
CA LEU A 16 3.74 -21.86 23.17
C LEU A 16 5.25 -21.73 23.47
N VAL A 17 5.73 -20.50 23.35
CA VAL A 17 7.01 -19.96 23.86
C VAL A 17 8.26 -20.25 23.03
N PHE A 18 8.48 -19.43 22.00
CA PHE A 18 9.76 -18.72 21.75
C PHE A 18 9.51 -17.59 20.74
N TYR A 19 8.85 -16.51 21.19
CA TYR A 19 8.82 -15.21 20.54
C TYR A 19 8.62 -14.16 21.64
N LEU A 20 9.69 -13.83 22.36
CA LEU A 20 9.65 -12.84 23.43
C LEU A 20 11.04 -12.23 23.70
N VAL A 21 11.61 -11.56 22.69
CA VAL A 21 12.55 -10.42 22.82
C VAL A 21 12.48 -9.72 21.46
N ALA A 22 11.98 -8.50 21.23
CA ALA A 22 11.78 -7.33 22.07
C ALA A 22 10.39 -6.72 21.80
N LEU A 23 9.49 -6.84 22.78
CA LEU A 23 8.33 -5.98 22.93
C LEU A 23 8.77 -4.79 23.79
N GLY A 24 9.24 -3.73 23.15
CA GLY A 24 9.16 -2.39 23.75
C GLY A 24 7.74 -1.91 23.56
N GLY A 25 7.03 -1.70 24.67
CA GLY A 25 5.58 -1.49 24.72
C GLY A 25 5.07 -0.46 23.71
N PHE A 26 4.21 -0.92 22.80
CA PHE A 26 3.19 -0.06 22.23
C PHE A 26 2.09 0.07 23.29
N SER A 27 2.18 1.15 24.05
CA SER A 27 1.05 1.82 24.67
C SER A 27 -0.01 2.13 23.58
N GLY A 28 -1.27 2.36 23.95
CA GLY A 28 -2.40 2.40 22.99
C GLY A 28 -2.17 3.39 21.84
N GLU A 29 -2.89 3.25 20.72
CA GLU A 29 -2.77 4.19 19.58
C GLU A 29 -2.86 5.67 20.02
N GLY A 30 -3.62 5.97 21.07
CA GLY A 30 -3.70 7.29 21.69
C GLY A 30 -2.40 7.79 22.34
N ASP A 31 -1.66 6.93 23.04
CA ASP A 31 -0.41 7.32 23.71
C ASP A 31 0.71 7.64 22.70
N ALA A 32 0.73 6.91 21.58
CA ALA A 32 1.65 7.18 20.48
C ALA A 32 1.29 8.48 19.74
N GLU A 33 -0.01 8.75 19.57
CA GLU A 33 -0.48 9.98 18.93
C GLU A 33 -0.19 11.22 19.78
N GLU A 34 -0.41 11.15 21.10
CA GLU A 34 -0.07 12.22 22.03
C GLU A 34 1.44 12.51 22.03
N SER A 35 2.27 11.45 22.09
CA SER A 35 3.73 11.57 22.01
C SER A 35 4.20 12.24 20.71
N LEU A 36 3.57 11.93 19.58
CA LEU A 36 3.89 12.56 18.29
C LEU A 36 3.51 14.05 18.29
N ARG A 37 2.33 14.39 18.79
CA ARG A 37 1.86 15.79 18.87
C ARG A 37 2.78 16.64 19.75
N GLU A 38 3.17 16.13 20.91
CA GLU A 38 4.10 16.83 21.82
C GLU A 38 5.46 17.06 21.16
N VAL A 39 6.00 16.02 20.52
CA VAL A 39 7.33 16.08 19.91
C VAL A 39 7.34 17.00 18.68
N PHE A 40 6.33 16.94 17.81
CA PHE A 40 6.22 17.90 16.71
C PHE A 40 5.91 19.32 17.19
N GLY A 41 5.15 19.47 18.27
CA GLY A 41 4.83 20.78 18.86
C GLY A 41 6.07 21.49 19.44
N SER A 42 6.98 20.73 20.07
CA SER A 42 8.14 21.28 20.77
C SER A 42 9.46 21.25 19.97
N ALA A 43 9.50 20.57 18.82
CA ALA A 43 10.71 20.48 18.00
C ALA A 43 11.11 21.82 17.36
N GLY A 44 12.25 22.39 17.76
CA GLY A 44 12.83 23.55 17.08
C GLY A 44 13.43 23.21 15.72
N LYS A 45 14.13 22.07 15.62
CA LYS A 45 14.87 21.66 14.43
C LYS A 45 14.52 20.23 14.00
N VAL A 46 13.91 20.10 12.83
CA VAL A 46 13.42 18.83 12.29
C VAL A 46 14.34 18.34 11.16
N ALA A 47 14.92 17.16 11.35
CA ALA A 47 15.64 16.44 10.30
C ALA A 47 14.67 15.53 9.54
N VAL A 48 14.77 15.54 8.21
CA VAL A 48 14.02 14.63 7.34
C VAL A 48 14.98 13.88 6.44
N SER A 49 14.74 12.59 6.28
CA SER A 49 15.50 11.76 5.37
C SER A 49 14.57 11.06 4.39
N VAL A 50 14.84 11.23 3.10
CA VAL A 50 14.02 10.67 2.03
C VAL A 50 14.85 9.67 1.24
N ASP A 51 14.63 8.39 1.49
CA ASP A 51 15.19 7.29 0.71
C ASP A 51 14.29 6.99 -0.50
N LEU A 52 14.76 7.42 -1.67
CA LEU A 52 14.03 7.29 -2.95
C LEU A 52 14.43 6.05 -3.74
N TYR A 53 15.54 5.40 -3.37
CA TYR A 53 16.13 4.34 -4.16
C TYR A 53 15.89 2.99 -3.45
N PRO A 54 15.11 2.07 -4.04
CA PRO A 54 14.89 0.78 -3.42
C PRO A 54 16.14 -0.11 -3.56
N ASP A 55 17.05 -0.02 -2.58
CA ASP A 55 18.24 -0.85 -2.32
C ASP A 55 19.25 -0.97 -3.49
N GLU A 56 20.55 -0.92 -3.18
CA GLU A 56 21.63 -0.73 -4.16
C GLU A 56 21.83 -1.87 -5.18
N PHE A 57 22.37 -1.44 -6.32
CA PHE A 57 22.78 -2.20 -7.48
C PHE A 57 24.12 -2.92 -7.24
N VAL A 58 24.19 -4.25 -7.36
CA VAL A 58 25.44 -5.01 -7.23
C VAL A 58 25.78 -5.68 -8.55
N VAL A 59 26.88 -5.26 -9.16
CA VAL A 59 27.48 -5.94 -10.32
C VAL A 59 28.54 -6.90 -9.82
N SER A 60 28.37 -8.19 -10.11
CA SER A 60 29.41 -9.19 -9.88
C SER A 60 29.87 -9.75 -11.22
N VAL A 61 31.18 -9.79 -11.41
CA VAL A 61 31.83 -10.44 -12.55
C VAL A 61 32.46 -11.71 -12.03
N SER A 62 32.00 -12.87 -12.49
CA SER A 62 32.66 -14.13 -12.16
C SER A 62 34.03 -14.17 -12.87
N PRO A 63 35.16 -14.22 -12.14
CA PRO A 63 36.48 -14.28 -12.77
C PRO A 63 36.67 -15.58 -13.57
N VAL A 64 35.93 -16.64 -13.20
CA VAL A 64 36.05 -17.98 -13.77
C VAL A 64 35.13 -18.19 -14.98
N ARG A 65 33.94 -17.55 -14.99
CA ARG A 65 32.92 -17.78 -16.04
C ARG A 65 32.79 -16.65 -17.05
N GLN A 66 33.43 -15.49 -16.82
CA GLN A 66 33.33 -14.29 -17.68
C GLN A 66 31.89 -13.84 -18.00
N THR A 67 30.93 -14.15 -17.12
CA THR A 67 29.53 -13.71 -17.26
C THR A 67 29.25 -12.51 -16.37
N LEU A 68 28.66 -11.46 -16.95
CA LEU A 68 28.11 -10.32 -16.21
C LEU A 68 26.82 -10.77 -15.48
N GLN A 69 26.74 -10.57 -14.17
CA GLN A 69 25.48 -10.68 -13.42
C GLN A 69 25.04 -9.30 -12.92
N ILE A 70 23.82 -8.90 -13.29
CA ILE A 70 23.20 -7.62 -12.94
C ILE A 70 22.28 -7.83 -11.73
N ILE A 71 22.41 -6.98 -10.71
CA ILE A 71 21.53 -6.90 -9.54
C ILE A 71 21.14 -5.41 -9.36
N HIS A 72 19.84 -5.12 -9.41
CA HIS A 72 19.01 -3.91 -9.69
C HIS A 72 19.06 -2.63 -8.79
N SER A 73 18.57 -1.47 -9.31
CA SER A 73 17.31 -0.73 -8.93
C SER A 73 17.15 0.60 -9.74
N SER A 74 16.10 0.83 -10.54
CA SER A 74 14.87 1.56 -10.17
C SER A 74 13.73 1.40 -11.21
N ALA A 75 12.49 1.62 -10.76
CA ALA A 75 11.22 1.37 -11.47
C ALA A 75 11.06 -0.11 -11.87
N ARG A 76 10.66 -0.97 -10.92
CA ARG A 76 10.25 -2.34 -11.31
C ARG A 76 9.02 -2.19 -12.17
N LEU A 77 9.19 -2.57 -13.42
CA LEU A 77 8.22 -2.49 -14.48
C LEU A 77 7.96 -3.94 -14.92
N ALA A 78 7.01 -4.54 -14.21
CA ALA A 78 6.42 -5.88 -14.39
C ALA A 78 7.25 -7.13 -14.02
N GLY A 79 6.72 -7.92 -13.07
CA GLY A 79 7.12 -9.30 -12.77
C GLY A 79 8.43 -9.49 -11.98
N ALA A 80 8.35 -10.20 -10.85
CA ALA A 80 9.54 -10.85 -10.32
C ALA A 80 10.00 -11.91 -11.34
N PHE A 81 11.28 -11.94 -11.71
CA PHE A 81 11.93 -12.90 -12.63
C PHE A 81 11.75 -12.69 -14.15
N ILE A 82 11.38 -11.49 -14.61
CA ILE A 82 11.50 -11.10 -16.03
C ILE A 82 12.96 -10.69 -16.31
N SER A 83 13.46 -10.93 -17.53
CA SER A 83 14.82 -10.50 -17.90
C SER A 83 14.95 -8.98 -17.92
N GLU A 84 16.11 -8.44 -17.54
CA GLU A 84 16.35 -6.98 -17.58
C GLU A 84 16.16 -6.38 -18.97
N VAL A 85 16.46 -7.15 -20.02
CA VAL A 85 16.23 -6.74 -21.41
C VAL A 85 14.73 -6.53 -21.71
N GLN A 86 13.87 -7.39 -21.17
CA GLN A 86 12.42 -7.24 -21.31
C GLN A 86 11.90 -6.08 -20.48
N ASN A 87 12.38 -5.91 -19.24
CA ASN A 87 12.04 -4.77 -18.40
C ASN A 87 12.45 -3.44 -19.05
N ASP A 88 13.64 -3.37 -19.65
CA ASP A 88 14.11 -2.19 -20.39
C ASP A 88 13.24 -1.91 -21.63
N LYS A 89 12.83 -2.94 -22.37
CA LYS A 89 11.89 -2.77 -23.49
C LYS A 89 10.56 -2.19 -23.03
N PHE A 90 10.02 -2.68 -21.93
CA PHE A 90 8.77 -2.16 -21.38
C PHE A 90 8.92 -0.73 -20.83
N ARG A 91 10.05 -0.43 -20.19
CA ARG A 91 10.38 0.90 -19.69
C ARG A 91 10.44 1.91 -20.83
N LYS A 92 11.15 1.57 -21.92
CA LYS A 92 11.22 2.39 -23.14
C LYS A 92 9.84 2.65 -23.72
N LYS A 93 9.01 1.62 -23.88
CA LYS A 93 7.62 1.78 -24.34
C LYS A 93 6.81 2.74 -23.47
N LEU A 94 6.97 2.66 -22.15
CA LEU A 94 6.30 3.61 -21.25
C LEU A 94 6.87 5.02 -21.44
N GLN A 95 8.20 5.16 -21.46
CA GLN A 95 8.88 6.45 -21.67
C GLN A 95 8.53 7.11 -23.02
N ASP A 96 8.33 6.33 -24.07
CA ASP A 96 7.88 6.82 -25.37
C ASP A 96 6.50 7.49 -25.28
N ALA A 97 5.64 7.03 -24.36
CA ALA A 97 4.29 7.56 -24.17
C ALA A 97 4.21 8.67 -23.10
N VAL A 98 4.96 8.56 -22.01
CA VAL A 98 4.83 9.44 -20.82
C VAL A 98 6.06 10.30 -20.55
N GLY A 99 7.13 10.15 -21.33
CA GLY A 99 8.39 10.83 -21.11
C GLY A 99 9.19 10.28 -19.93
N GLU A 100 9.88 11.16 -19.20
CA GLU A 100 10.78 10.77 -18.11
C GLU A 100 10.01 10.20 -16.90
N LEU A 101 10.50 9.08 -16.35
CA LEU A 101 9.90 8.42 -15.18
C LEU A 101 10.50 8.97 -13.89
N ASN A 102 10.08 10.18 -13.52
CA ASN A 102 10.64 10.99 -12.43
C ASN A 102 9.87 10.91 -11.10
N VAL A 103 8.97 9.92 -10.93
CA VAL A 103 8.08 9.76 -9.76
C VAL A 103 8.79 9.99 -8.40
N PRO A 104 10.00 9.44 -8.14
CA PRO A 104 10.65 9.65 -6.84
C PRO A 104 11.02 11.12 -6.57
N MET A 105 11.43 11.85 -7.60
CA MET A 105 11.81 13.26 -7.47
C MET A 105 10.59 14.15 -7.25
N GLU A 106 9.51 13.91 -7.98
CA GLU A 106 8.24 14.62 -7.79
C GLU A 106 7.65 14.34 -6.41
N PHE A 107 7.68 13.07 -5.97
CA PHE A 107 7.28 12.70 -4.62
C PHE A 107 8.11 13.48 -3.58
N LYS A 108 9.44 13.49 -3.70
CA LYS A 108 10.31 14.16 -2.74
C LYS A 108 10.00 15.65 -2.64
N GLN A 109 9.87 16.34 -3.78
CA GLN A 109 9.54 17.76 -3.82
C GLN A 109 8.19 18.04 -3.15
N LYS A 110 7.17 17.26 -3.50
CA LYS A 110 5.81 17.42 -2.96
C LYS A 110 5.74 17.07 -1.47
N TYR A 111 6.42 16.00 -1.04
CA TYR A 111 6.50 15.56 0.34
C TYR A 111 7.18 16.59 1.25
N LEU A 112 8.37 17.08 0.85
CA LEU A 112 9.11 18.08 1.64
C LEU A 112 8.32 19.37 1.78
N LYS A 113 7.79 19.89 0.67
CA LYS A 113 6.93 21.09 0.69
C LYS A 113 5.73 20.90 1.62
N SER A 114 5.00 19.80 1.45
CA SER A 114 3.81 19.52 2.26
C SER A 114 4.14 19.30 3.74
N LEU A 115 5.32 18.76 4.05
CA LEU A 115 5.78 18.59 5.43
C LEU A 115 6.09 19.94 6.09
N GLU A 116 6.77 20.85 5.38
CA GLU A 116 7.02 22.21 5.86
C GLU A 116 5.72 22.98 6.09
N ASP A 117 4.78 22.88 5.14
CA ASP A 117 3.47 23.53 5.21
C ASP A 117 2.69 23.06 6.46
N VAL A 118 2.71 21.75 6.75
CA VAL A 118 1.97 21.18 7.89
C VAL A 118 2.65 21.43 9.23
N LEU A 119 3.99 21.44 9.28
CA LEU A 119 4.73 21.75 10.51
C LEU A 119 4.83 23.26 10.78
N GLY A 120 4.52 24.10 9.80
CA GLY A 120 4.65 25.57 9.86
C GLY A 120 6.10 26.02 10.04
N ARG A 121 7.08 25.22 9.61
CA ARG A 121 8.52 25.49 9.77
C ARG A 121 9.33 24.75 8.71
N LYS A 122 10.55 25.22 8.49
CA LYS A 122 11.49 24.55 7.59
C LYS A 122 11.95 23.21 8.14
N VAL A 123 12.18 22.27 7.23
CA VAL A 123 12.82 20.99 7.54
C VAL A 123 14.18 20.92 6.89
N GLU A 124 15.13 20.24 7.52
CA GLU A 124 16.46 20.05 6.94
C GLU A 124 16.64 18.62 6.49
N GLU A 125 16.95 18.47 5.21
CA GLU A 125 17.27 17.17 4.65
C GLU A 125 18.59 16.64 5.22
N VAL A 126 18.56 15.37 5.64
CA VAL A 126 19.74 14.61 6.05
C VAL A 126 19.85 13.33 5.22
N PRO A 127 21.08 12.87 4.92
CA PRO A 127 21.27 11.64 4.16
C PRO A 127 20.55 10.44 4.81
N PRO A 128 20.03 9.50 3.99
CA PRO A 128 19.49 8.24 4.50
C PRO A 128 20.55 7.44 5.25
N MET A 129 20.11 6.39 5.91
CA MET A 129 21.03 5.49 6.61
C MET A 129 22.03 4.89 5.61
N GLY A 130 23.30 5.29 5.74
CA GLY A 130 24.38 4.74 4.93
C GLY A 130 24.84 3.36 5.40
N SER A 131 25.94 2.88 4.82
CA SER A 131 26.50 1.55 5.11
C SER A 131 26.71 1.31 6.62
N SER A 132 26.25 0.15 7.08
CA SER A 132 26.43 -0.36 8.44
C SER A 132 27.72 -1.18 8.61
N ALA A 133 28.53 -1.37 7.55
CA ALA A 133 29.65 -2.31 7.53
C ALA A 133 30.76 -2.03 8.57
N LYS A 134 30.88 -0.78 9.05
CA LYS A 134 31.85 -0.39 10.07
C LYS A 134 31.35 -0.58 11.51
N TYR A 135 30.09 -1.00 11.69
CA TYR A 135 29.48 -1.23 12.98
C TYR A 135 29.25 -2.73 13.20
N SER A 136 29.22 -3.15 14.46
CA SER A 136 28.92 -4.53 14.83
C SER A 136 27.48 -4.95 14.51
N SER A 137 26.56 -3.99 14.40
CA SER A 137 25.16 -4.22 14.05
C SER A 137 24.48 -3.02 13.40
N GLU A 138 23.36 -3.25 12.72
CA GLU A 138 22.49 -2.19 12.18
C GLU A 138 21.91 -1.31 13.30
N HIS A 139 21.63 -1.90 14.47
CA HIS A 139 21.16 -1.16 15.63
C HIS A 139 22.20 -0.14 16.12
N GLU A 140 23.47 -0.56 16.21
CA GLU A 140 24.58 0.32 16.57
C GLU A 140 24.76 1.44 15.54
N ALA A 141 24.71 1.11 14.25
CA ALA A 141 24.78 2.10 13.17
C ALA A 141 23.66 3.15 13.29
N ARG A 142 22.43 2.72 13.61
CA ARG A 142 21.27 3.60 13.81
C ARG A 142 21.45 4.51 15.02
N LEU A 143 21.90 3.98 16.16
CA LEU A 143 22.16 4.77 17.36
C LEU A 143 23.28 5.81 17.12
N ALA A 144 24.34 5.44 16.41
CA ALA A 144 25.42 6.36 16.06
C ALA A 144 24.91 7.52 15.19
N ARG A 145 24.02 7.24 14.21
CA ARG A 145 23.36 8.28 13.41
C ARG A 145 22.47 9.18 14.27
N ILE A 146 21.64 8.62 15.15
CA ILE A 146 20.77 9.38 16.08
C ILE A 146 21.60 10.33 16.94
N ARG A 147 22.68 9.84 17.56
CA ARG A 147 23.56 10.67 18.42
C ARG A 147 24.26 11.76 17.62
N THR A 148 24.68 11.46 16.39
CA THR A 148 25.28 12.47 15.50
C THR A 148 24.29 13.60 15.19
N LEU A 149 23.04 13.27 14.87
CA LEU A 149 21.99 14.26 14.59
C LEU A 149 21.60 15.05 15.84
N LYS A 150 21.46 14.37 16.99
CA LYS A 150 21.26 15.02 18.29
C LYS A 150 22.35 16.04 18.59
N ASN A 151 23.63 15.69 18.39
CA ASN A 151 24.76 16.59 18.60
C ASN A 151 24.78 17.77 17.62
N ARG A 152 24.13 17.65 16.45
CA ARG A 152 23.92 18.74 15.49
C ARG A 152 22.69 19.61 15.83
N GLY A 153 22.04 19.36 16.96
CA GLY A 153 20.92 20.14 17.48
C GLY A 153 19.57 19.80 16.87
N TYR A 154 19.41 18.64 16.21
CA TYR A 154 18.10 18.18 15.75
C TYR A 154 17.29 17.58 16.91
N ASP A 155 16.01 17.91 16.96
CA ASP A 155 15.07 17.39 17.96
C ASP A 155 14.40 16.11 17.47
N VAL A 156 14.06 16.05 16.18
CA VAL A 156 13.27 14.98 15.57
C VAL A 156 13.90 14.54 14.26
N LEU A 157 13.89 13.23 14.02
CA LEU A 157 14.21 12.63 12.73
C LEU A 157 12.97 11.93 12.15
N ILE A 158 12.59 12.33 10.94
CA ILE A 158 11.59 11.64 10.12
C ILE A 158 12.33 10.92 8.98
N ASP A 159 12.48 9.60 9.08
CA ASP A 159 13.00 8.78 7.99
C ASP A 159 11.82 8.26 7.16
N VAL A 160 11.86 8.46 5.84
CA VAL A 160 10.89 7.88 4.90
C VAL A 160 11.59 7.13 3.77
N LYS A 161 10.98 6.05 3.32
CA LYS A 161 11.40 5.27 2.16
C LYS A 161 10.24 5.11 1.20
N LEU A 162 10.39 5.64 -0.01
CA LEU A 162 9.42 5.46 -1.08
C LEU A 162 9.76 4.22 -1.91
N THR A 163 8.76 3.41 -2.17
CA THR A 163 8.81 2.41 -3.24
C THR A 163 7.61 2.61 -4.15
N ALA A 164 7.85 3.13 -5.35
CA ALA A 164 6.81 3.46 -6.32
C ALA A 164 7.14 2.90 -7.71
N GLY A 165 6.13 2.71 -8.57
CA GLY A 165 6.28 2.15 -9.91
C GLY A 165 5.14 1.24 -10.35
N ILE A 166 5.30 0.55 -11.48
CA ILE A 166 4.28 -0.31 -12.10
C ILE A 166 4.67 -1.78 -11.96
N TYR A 167 4.03 -2.50 -11.06
CA TYR A 167 4.43 -3.84 -10.62
C TYR A 167 3.48 -4.93 -11.13
N GLY A 168 4.02 -6.16 -11.21
CA GLY A 168 3.22 -7.36 -11.45
C GLY A 168 2.80 -7.59 -12.90
N PRO A 169 2.11 -8.71 -13.18
CA PRO A 169 1.76 -9.15 -14.54
C PRO A 169 0.70 -8.27 -15.20
N GLU A 170 -0.17 -7.63 -14.42
CA GLU A 170 -1.24 -6.75 -14.90
C GLU A 170 -0.78 -5.30 -15.05
N GLY A 171 0.48 -5.00 -14.71
CA GLY A 171 1.03 -3.64 -14.73
C GLY A 171 0.29 -2.71 -13.77
N GLU A 172 0.33 -2.98 -12.47
CA GLU A 172 -0.39 -2.17 -11.46
C GLU A 172 0.51 -1.07 -10.89
N MET A 173 0.06 0.20 -10.93
CA MET A 173 0.81 1.29 -10.31
C MET A 173 0.65 1.24 -8.80
N PHE A 174 1.76 1.27 -8.08
CA PHE A 174 1.81 1.06 -6.63
C PHE A 174 2.72 2.07 -5.95
N PHE A 175 2.33 2.50 -4.76
CA PHE A 175 3.10 3.37 -3.89
C PHE A 175 3.12 2.79 -2.48
N ARG A 176 4.33 2.61 -1.95
CA ARG A 176 4.57 2.29 -0.55
C ARG A 176 5.48 3.33 0.06
N LEU A 177 4.96 4.06 1.02
CA LEU A 177 5.71 5.03 1.82
C LEU A 177 5.90 4.46 3.21
N GLY A 178 7.06 3.84 3.45
CA GLY A 178 7.46 3.40 4.79
C GLY A 178 8.12 4.56 5.54
N GLY A 179 8.00 4.58 6.87
CA GLY A 179 8.74 5.57 7.64
C GLY A 179 8.86 5.29 9.13
N THR A 180 9.73 6.08 9.76
CA THR A 180 9.89 6.12 11.22
C THR A 180 10.04 7.55 11.70
N VAL A 181 9.45 7.85 12.85
CA VAL A 181 9.67 9.11 13.58
C VAL A 181 10.45 8.78 14.85
N THR A 182 11.58 9.46 15.02
CA THR A 182 12.47 9.27 16.16
C THR A 182 12.63 10.59 16.90
N ASP A 183 12.33 10.58 18.20
CA ASP A 183 12.77 11.63 19.12
C ASP A 183 14.28 11.46 19.35
N LEU A 184 15.04 12.46 18.94
CA LEU A 184 16.50 12.44 19.06
C LEU A 184 16.94 12.80 20.48
N LYS A 185 16.14 13.55 21.26
CA LYS A 185 16.48 13.88 22.65
C LYS A 185 16.43 12.62 23.52
N GLY A 186 15.31 11.91 23.46
CA GLY A 186 15.09 10.64 24.16
C GLY A 186 15.71 9.42 23.47
N GLU A 187 16.33 9.58 22.29
CA GLU A 187 16.89 8.49 21.47
C GLU A 187 15.88 7.35 21.21
N LYS A 188 14.60 7.70 21.07
CA LYS A 188 13.47 6.76 21.04
C LYS A 188 12.68 6.86 19.74
N THR A 189 12.36 5.72 19.14
CA THR A 189 11.38 5.66 18.04
C THR A 189 9.97 5.84 18.60
N LEU A 190 9.26 6.88 18.16
CA LEU A 190 7.88 7.15 18.54
C LEU A 190 6.89 6.45 17.63
N TRP A 191 7.23 6.37 16.35
CA TRP A 191 6.36 5.80 15.33
C TRP A 191 7.14 5.01 14.30
N ARG A 192 6.56 3.92 13.84
CA ARG A 192 7.02 3.13 12.70
C ARG A 192 5.81 2.59 11.97
N GLY A 193 5.72 2.89 10.68
CA GLY A 193 4.59 2.47 9.89
C GLY A 193 4.86 2.59 8.41
N GLU A 194 3.79 2.36 7.65
CA GLU A 194 3.81 2.50 6.20
C GLU A 194 2.41 2.79 5.69
N VAL A 195 2.36 3.46 4.55
CA VAL A 195 1.16 3.67 3.75
C VAL A 195 1.34 2.96 2.42
N ILE A 196 0.31 2.23 2.02
CA ILE A 196 0.29 1.44 0.80
C ILE A 196 -0.96 1.78 0.01
N VAL A 197 -0.79 2.27 -1.22
CA VAL A 197 -1.86 2.61 -2.15
C VAL A 197 -1.53 2.14 -3.57
N SER A 198 -2.55 1.84 -4.37
CA SER A 198 -2.39 1.45 -5.78
C SER A 198 -3.54 2.02 -6.64
N SER A 199 -3.44 1.91 -7.96
CA SER A 199 -4.51 2.33 -8.87
C SER A 199 -5.85 1.61 -8.64
N GLU A 200 -5.82 0.37 -8.13
CA GLU A 200 -7.02 -0.38 -7.72
C GLU A 200 -7.86 0.29 -6.63
N CYS A 201 -7.34 1.31 -5.92
CA CYS A 201 -8.10 2.09 -4.94
C CYS A 201 -9.44 2.62 -5.51
N LYS A 202 -9.49 2.97 -6.81
CA LYS A 202 -10.71 3.44 -7.49
C LYS A 202 -11.57 2.33 -8.09
N GLU A 203 -10.99 1.15 -8.30
CA GLU A 203 -11.58 0.04 -9.04
C GLU A 203 -12.03 -1.11 -8.13
N MET A 204 -12.34 -0.79 -6.87
CA MET A 204 -12.59 -1.76 -5.81
C MET A 204 -13.77 -2.70 -6.12
N LYS A 205 -13.45 -3.94 -6.51
CA LYS A 205 -14.39 -5.06 -6.67
C LYS A 205 -14.25 -6.10 -5.56
N ILE A 206 -15.37 -6.68 -5.12
CA ILE A 206 -15.40 -7.78 -4.13
C ILE A 206 -14.68 -9.04 -4.64
N THR A 207 -14.52 -9.20 -5.94
CA THR A 207 -13.81 -10.33 -6.56
C THR A 207 -12.32 -10.12 -6.68
N LEU A 208 -11.80 -8.92 -6.40
CA LEU A 208 -10.37 -8.65 -6.45
C LEU A 208 -9.63 -9.61 -5.51
N PRO A 209 -8.61 -10.32 -6.02
CA PRO A 209 -7.81 -11.22 -5.21
C PRO A 209 -6.85 -10.39 -4.34
N PHE A 210 -7.30 -9.93 -3.17
CA PHE A 210 -6.41 -9.24 -2.22
C PHE A 210 -5.31 -10.15 -1.63
N LYS A 211 -5.33 -11.46 -1.95
CA LYS A 211 -4.31 -12.43 -1.53
C LYS A 211 -3.01 -12.35 -2.34
N THR A 212 -2.98 -11.69 -3.49
CA THR A 212 -1.78 -11.64 -4.36
C THR A 212 -0.82 -10.49 -4.04
N TYR A 213 -1.24 -9.50 -3.25
CA TYR A 213 -0.44 -8.29 -3.01
C TYR A 213 0.33 -8.29 -1.68
N PHE A 214 0.23 -9.36 -0.89
CA PHE A 214 1.00 -9.49 0.35
C PHE A 214 2.51 -9.40 0.14
N ASN A 215 2.97 -9.48 -1.11
CA ASN A 215 4.24 -8.91 -1.47
C ASN A 215 4.41 -8.81 -3.00
N PRO A 216 4.30 -7.64 -3.65
CA PRO A 216 4.91 -7.48 -4.98
C PRO A 216 6.43 -7.77 -4.96
N PHE A 217 7.04 -7.93 -3.77
CA PHE A 217 8.44 -8.27 -3.54
C PHE A 217 8.72 -9.71 -3.05
N LYS A 218 7.72 -10.53 -2.68
CA LYS A 218 7.88 -11.99 -2.52
C LYS A 218 7.27 -12.59 -3.77
N SER A 219 8.13 -12.66 -4.78
CA SER A 219 8.28 -13.88 -5.56
C SER A 219 7.65 -15.08 -4.85
N ASN A 220 6.46 -15.52 -5.27
CA ASN A 220 6.09 -16.89 -4.96
C ASN A 220 7.01 -17.75 -5.82
N TYR A 221 8.12 -18.21 -5.24
CA TYR A 221 9.14 -19.00 -5.94
C TYR A 221 8.53 -20.25 -6.60
N PHE A 222 7.42 -20.75 -6.05
CA PHE A 222 6.70 -21.92 -6.54
C PHE A 222 5.68 -21.62 -7.65
N SER A 223 5.45 -20.35 -7.99
CA SER A 223 4.59 -19.94 -9.11
C SER A 223 5.03 -18.58 -9.67
N PRO A 224 6.26 -18.48 -10.21
CA PRO A 224 6.72 -17.24 -10.82
C PRO A 224 5.83 -16.93 -12.02
N ARG A 225 5.21 -15.75 -12.03
CA ARG A 225 4.51 -15.26 -13.22
C ARG A 225 5.53 -14.59 -14.12
N LEU A 226 6.07 -15.38 -15.05
CA LEU A 226 7.08 -14.97 -16.04
C LEU A 226 6.49 -14.25 -17.25
N THR A 227 5.21 -13.88 -17.19
CA THR A 227 4.46 -13.28 -18.29
C THR A 227 3.80 -11.99 -17.84
N ILE A 228 3.81 -10.98 -18.71
CA ILE A 228 2.95 -9.79 -18.57
C ILE A 228 1.67 -10.04 -19.38
N ALA A 229 0.56 -9.42 -19.00
CA ALA A 229 -0.58 -9.32 -19.90
C ALA A 229 -0.19 -8.49 -21.12
N ASP A 230 -0.64 -8.89 -22.31
CA ASP A 230 -0.25 -8.26 -23.59
C ASP A 230 -0.54 -6.74 -23.62
N ASP A 231 -1.49 -6.29 -22.81
CA ASP A 231 -1.98 -4.92 -22.64
C ASP A 231 -1.63 -4.28 -21.29
N ALA A 232 -0.76 -4.90 -20.47
CA ALA A 232 -0.44 -4.42 -19.12
C ALA A 232 0.11 -2.97 -19.09
N LEU A 233 0.77 -2.53 -20.16
CA LEU A 233 1.23 -1.15 -20.31
C LEU A 233 0.22 -0.24 -21.00
N THR A 234 -0.65 -0.80 -21.83
CA THR A 234 -1.63 -0.06 -22.63
C THR A 234 -2.49 0.84 -21.75
N ARG A 235 -2.86 0.38 -20.55
CA ARG A 235 -3.61 1.19 -19.57
C ARG A 235 -2.89 2.46 -19.12
N TRP A 236 -1.55 2.49 -19.20
CA TRP A 236 -0.70 3.62 -18.84
C TRP A 236 -0.24 4.44 -20.04
N THR A 237 -0.16 3.85 -21.23
CA THR A 237 0.35 4.51 -22.43
C THR A 237 -0.75 5.09 -23.32
N ASN A 238 -2.00 4.62 -23.18
CA ASN A 238 -3.14 5.16 -23.93
C ASN A 238 -3.38 6.64 -23.64
N ASP A 239 -4.04 7.31 -24.60
CA ASP A 239 -4.41 8.72 -24.52
C ASP A 239 -3.21 9.61 -24.13
N ASN A 240 -2.05 9.36 -24.76
CA ASN A 240 -0.78 10.04 -24.48
C ASN A 240 -0.38 10.00 -23.00
N GLY A 241 -0.62 8.87 -22.34
CA GLY A 241 -0.20 8.70 -20.96
C GLY A 241 -1.13 9.28 -19.91
N LYS A 242 -2.33 9.74 -20.29
CA LYS A 242 -3.26 10.43 -19.36
C LYS A 242 -3.45 9.69 -18.04
N ASN A 243 -3.78 8.40 -18.11
CA ASN A 243 -3.97 7.57 -16.91
C ASN A 243 -2.71 7.49 -16.06
N TYR A 244 -1.53 7.39 -16.67
CA TYR A 244 -0.27 7.38 -15.93
C TYR A 244 -0.09 8.66 -15.12
N PHE A 245 -0.30 9.83 -15.72
CA PHE A 245 -0.15 11.10 -15.02
C PHE A 245 -1.18 11.29 -13.91
N GLU A 246 -2.45 10.98 -14.18
CA GLU A 246 -3.53 11.11 -13.20
C GLU A 246 -3.30 10.21 -11.98
N PHE A 247 -2.99 8.92 -12.19
CA PHE A 247 -2.72 8.00 -11.09
C PHE A 247 -1.39 8.26 -10.40
N LYS A 248 -0.38 8.77 -11.12
CA LYS A 248 0.89 9.17 -10.50
C LYS A 248 0.66 10.29 -9.49
N GLU A 249 0.00 11.37 -9.90
CA GLU A 249 -0.28 12.52 -9.04
C GLU A 249 -1.12 12.10 -7.82
N GLU A 250 -2.18 11.34 -8.07
CA GLU A 250 -3.07 10.87 -7.01
C GLU A 250 -2.38 9.88 -6.07
N GLY A 251 -1.58 8.95 -6.59
CA GLY A 251 -0.86 7.98 -5.78
C GLY A 251 0.17 8.63 -4.87
N ILE A 252 0.88 9.65 -5.36
CA ILE A 252 1.73 10.51 -4.54
C ILE A 252 0.90 11.22 -3.46
N ASP A 253 -0.23 11.83 -3.83
CA ASP A 253 -1.11 12.52 -2.89
C ASP A 253 -1.63 11.61 -1.78
N LEU A 254 -2.18 10.46 -2.14
CA LEU A 254 -2.72 9.49 -1.19
C LEU A 254 -1.64 8.94 -0.26
N ALA A 255 -0.41 8.70 -0.77
CA ALA A 255 0.70 8.25 0.06
C ALA A 255 1.10 9.31 1.09
N ILE A 256 1.22 10.58 0.67
CA ILE A 256 1.58 11.71 1.55
C ILE A 256 0.46 11.99 2.56
N GLU A 257 -0.78 12.12 2.12
CA GLU A 257 -1.95 12.38 2.96
C GLU A 257 -2.16 11.27 3.98
N GLY A 258 -2.05 10.00 3.55
CA GLY A 258 -2.12 8.86 4.44
C GLY A 258 -1.00 8.88 5.48
N PHE A 259 0.21 9.26 5.09
CA PHE A 259 1.36 9.27 5.99
C PHE A 259 1.22 10.37 7.04
N PHE A 260 0.82 11.58 6.65
CA PHE A 260 0.56 12.66 7.60
C PHE A 260 -0.63 12.38 8.50
N THR A 261 -1.67 11.73 8.00
CA THR A 261 -2.78 11.27 8.83
C THR A 261 -2.31 10.22 9.85
N ALA A 262 -1.43 9.30 9.46
CA ALA A 262 -0.84 8.32 10.37
C ALA A 262 0.01 8.95 11.48
N LEU A 263 0.57 10.14 11.22
CA LEU A 263 1.36 10.92 12.17
C LEU A 263 0.52 11.91 12.99
N GLY A 264 -0.80 11.97 12.78
CA GLY A 264 -1.67 12.95 13.43
C GLY A 264 -1.42 14.40 13.01
N LEU A 265 -0.77 14.59 11.85
CA LEU A 265 -0.41 15.90 11.31
C LEU A 265 -1.50 16.50 10.40
N LYS A 266 -2.37 15.65 9.85
CA LYS A 266 -3.55 16.04 9.06
C LYS A 266 -4.73 15.14 9.39
N GLU A 267 -5.94 15.66 9.19
CA GLU A 267 -7.18 14.89 9.26
C GLU A 267 -7.97 15.08 7.97
N THR A 268 -7.71 14.23 6.97
CA THR A 268 -8.33 14.34 5.64
C THR A 268 -8.99 13.03 5.23
N ALA A 269 -10.07 13.11 4.44
CA ALA A 269 -10.77 11.93 3.92
C ALA A 269 -9.84 11.06 3.08
N LYS A 270 -9.01 11.68 2.22
CA LYS A 270 -7.97 11.03 1.43
C LYS A 270 -6.96 10.28 2.29
N GLY A 271 -6.49 10.89 3.39
CA GLY A 271 -5.54 10.26 4.29
C GLY A 271 -6.11 9.05 5.02
N TRP A 272 -7.31 9.17 5.58
CA TRP A 272 -8.02 8.04 6.18
C TRP A 272 -8.33 6.93 5.16
N PHE A 273 -8.70 7.30 3.94
CA PHE A 273 -8.89 6.34 2.84
C PHE A 273 -7.59 5.58 2.51
N GLY A 274 -6.45 6.29 2.38
CA GLY A 274 -5.14 5.66 2.16
C GLY A 274 -4.74 4.70 3.28
N LEU A 275 -5.03 5.04 4.54
CA LEU A 275 -4.83 4.14 5.68
C LEU A 275 -5.77 2.93 5.64
N GLY A 276 -7.04 3.11 5.27
CA GLY A 276 -8.00 2.02 5.07
C GLY A 276 -7.53 1.04 4.00
N MET A 277 -7.09 1.55 2.85
CA MET A 277 -6.50 0.76 1.77
C MET A 277 -5.25 0.00 2.24
N THR A 278 -4.37 0.65 3.00
CA THR A 278 -3.21 0.00 3.61
C THR A 278 -3.62 -1.22 4.47
N GLN A 279 -4.70 -1.11 5.24
CA GLN A 279 -5.20 -2.25 6.03
C GLN A 279 -5.82 -3.34 5.17
N ILE A 280 -6.48 -3.00 4.06
CA ILE A 280 -6.95 -3.97 3.06
C ILE A 280 -5.78 -4.79 2.50
N TYR A 281 -4.69 -4.14 2.07
CA TYR A 281 -3.50 -4.83 1.58
C TYR A 281 -2.84 -5.72 2.65
N LYS A 282 -3.00 -5.36 3.93
CA LYS A 282 -2.59 -6.18 5.09
C LYS A 282 -3.61 -7.25 5.49
N GLY A 283 -4.72 -7.39 4.75
CA GLY A 283 -5.79 -8.34 5.05
C GLY A 283 -6.63 -8.02 6.30
N LYS A 284 -6.47 -6.82 6.87
CA LYS A 284 -7.09 -6.37 8.12
C LYS A 284 -8.39 -5.60 7.84
N TRP A 285 -9.40 -6.31 7.34
CA TRP A 285 -10.67 -5.72 6.90
C TRP A 285 -11.45 -4.96 7.98
N LYS A 286 -11.42 -5.41 9.25
CA LYS A 286 -12.09 -4.71 10.35
C LYS A 286 -11.47 -3.33 10.61
N LYS A 287 -10.13 -3.27 10.65
CA LYS A 287 -9.40 -2.01 10.84
C LYS A 287 -9.54 -1.09 9.62
N ALA A 288 -9.61 -1.65 8.42
CA ALA A 288 -9.91 -0.88 7.22
C ALA A 288 -11.28 -0.19 7.32
N LEU A 289 -12.28 -0.89 7.83
CA LEU A 289 -13.63 -0.35 8.03
C LEU A 289 -13.63 0.86 8.99
N GLU A 290 -12.90 0.79 10.10
CA GLU A 290 -12.76 1.91 11.04
C GLU A 290 -12.16 3.16 10.37
N TYR A 291 -11.13 3.00 9.52
CA TYR A 291 -10.56 4.13 8.77
C TYR A 291 -11.49 4.64 7.69
N PHE A 292 -12.23 3.77 7.00
CA PHE A 292 -13.24 4.23 6.04
C PHE A 292 -14.40 4.96 6.72
N ASP A 293 -14.79 4.58 7.93
CA ASP A 293 -15.80 5.32 8.70
C ASP A 293 -15.35 6.76 8.98
N LYS A 294 -14.08 6.95 9.36
CA LYS A 294 -13.48 8.30 9.51
C LYS A 294 -13.42 9.05 8.18
N ALA A 295 -13.08 8.38 7.09
CA ALA A 295 -13.04 9.00 5.77
C ALA A 295 -14.45 9.45 5.31
N VAL A 296 -15.47 8.61 5.52
CA VAL A 296 -16.88 8.90 5.19
C VAL A 296 -17.43 10.02 6.07
N SER A 297 -17.01 10.14 7.34
CA SER A 297 -17.47 11.27 8.18
C SER A 297 -16.98 12.63 7.68
N LEU A 298 -15.87 12.66 6.95
CA LEU A 298 -15.31 13.89 6.35
C LEU A 298 -15.88 14.15 4.95
N GLU A 299 -16.08 13.11 4.14
CA GLU A 299 -16.65 13.20 2.79
C GLU A 299 -17.81 12.17 2.61
N PRO A 300 -19.02 12.48 3.10
CA PRO A 300 -20.12 11.51 3.15
C PRO A 300 -20.63 11.08 1.76
N GLU A 301 -20.45 11.91 0.75
CA GLU A 301 -20.95 11.68 -0.62
C GLU A 301 -19.89 11.08 -1.55
N ASN A 302 -18.66 10.85 -1.07
CA ASN A 302 -17.59 10.32 -1.91
C ASN A 302 -17.87 8.84 -2.26
N VAL A 303 -18.14 8.58 -3.53
CA VAL A 303 -18.53 7.25 -4.03
C VAL A 303 -17.40 6.23 -3.91
N ILE A 304 -16.15 6.63 -4.11
CA ILE A 304 -14.99 5.74 -4.03
C ILE A 304 -14.79 5.25 -2.59
N ILE A 305 -14.82 6.17 -1.62
CA ILE A 305 -14.67 5.85 -0.19
C ILE A 305 -15.82 4.96 0.28
N ASN A 306 -17.06 5.32 -0.07
CA ASN A 306 -18.23 4.52 0.29
C ASN A 306 -18.21 3.12 -0.37
N ASN A 307 -17.74 2.99 -1.61
CA ASN A 307 -17.58 1.68 -2.25
C ASN A 307 -16.49 0.83 -1.56
N ALA A 308 -15.37 1.41 -1.17
CA ALA A 308 -14.36 0.72 -0.37
C ALA A 308 -14.95 0.21 0.97
N LYS A 309 -15.80 1.02 1.62
CA LYS A 309 -16.58 0.61 2.79
C LYS A 309 -17.54 -0.55 2.49
N VAL A 310 -18.27 -0.54 1.37
CA VAL A 310 -19.11 -1.67 0.92
C VAL A 310 -18.29 -2.97 0.83
N VAL A 311 -17.11 -2.92 0.20
CA VAL A 311 -16.22 -4.09 0.09
C VAL A 311 -15.75 -4.56 1.48
N ALA A 312 -15.37 -3.63 2.37
CA ALA A 312 -14.95 -3.97 3.73
C ALA A 312 -16.08 -4.58 4.58
N LEU A 313 -17.30 -4.05 4.49
CA LEU A 313 -18.50 -4.60 5.14
C LEU A 313 -18.78 -6.03 4.65
N TYR A 314 -18.75 -6.25 3.33
CA TYR A 314 -18.90 -7.59 2.76
C TYR A 314 -17.84 -8.57 3.28
N ARG A 315 -16.58 -8.15 3.29
CA ARG A 315 -15.44 -8.98 3.74
C ARG A 315 -15.47 -9.27 5.23
N THR A 316 -16.07 -8.39 6.03
CA THR A 316 -16.32 -8.58 7.46
C THR A 316 -17.64 -9.31 7.76
N LYS A 317 -18.31 -9.86 6.74
CA LYS A 317 -19.57 -10.62 6.82
C LYS A 317 -20.81 -9.78 7.18
N LYS A 318 -20.71 -8.45 7.14
CA LYS A 318 -21.82 -7.52 7.30
C LYS A 318 -22.53 -7.31 5.95
N VAL A 319 -23.16 -8.38 5.45
CA VAL A 319 -23.68 -8.41 4.07
C VAL A 319 -24.86 -7.45 3.89
N ASP A 320 -25.78 -7.36 4.84
CA ASP A 320 -26.95 -6.50 4.73
C ASP A 320 -26.56 -5.02 4.76
N GLU A 321 -25.70 -4.62 5.71
CA GLU A 321 -25.12 -3.26 5.75
C GLU A 321 -24.39 -2.89 4.44
N ALA A 322 -23.71 -3.86 3.80
CA ALA A 322 -23.04 -3.64 2.52
C ALA A 322 -24.03 -3.40 1.36
N ILE A 323 -25.17 -4.11 1.37
CA ILE A 323 -26.23 -3.92 0.37
C ILE A 323 -26.89 -2.57 0.59
N ASP A 324 -27.32 -2.26 1.82
CA ASP A 324 -28.02 -1.01 2.14
C ASP A 324 -27.16 0.20 1.75
N LEU A 325 -25.86 0.17 2.09
CA LEU A 325 -24.94 1.23 1.69
C LEU A 325 -24.76 1.27 0.17
N GLY A 326 -24.58 0.12 -0.48
CA GLY A 326 -24.42 0.06 -1.94
C GLY A 326 -25.63 0.59 -2.70
N GLU A 327 -26.84 0.23 -2.26
CA GLU A 327 -28.11 0.70 -2.84
C GLU A 327 -28.27 2.21 -2.65
N LYS A 328 -27.99 2.73 -1.44
CA LYS A 328 -27.96 4.17 -1.19
C LYS A 328 -26.97 4.91 -2.10
N ILE A 329 -25.79 4.34 -2.33
CA ILE A 329 -24.81 4.94 -3.24
C ILE A 329 -25.39 5.02 -4.66
N VAL A 330 -26.03 3.97 -5.18
CA VAL A 330 -26.52 3.97 -6.58
C VAL A 330 -27.79 4.79 -6.79
N GLU A 331 -28.54 5.06 -5.73
CA GLU A 331 -29.73 5.93 -5.73
C GLU A 331 -29.43 7.44 -5.74
N GLY A 332 -28.24 7.89 -5.33
CA GLY A 332 -27.91 9.33 -5.25
C GLY A 332 -27.62 10.01 -6.61
N VAL A 333 -26.71 10.99 -6.63
CA VAL A 333 -26.20 11.66 -7.86
C VAL A 333 -25.44 10.74 -8.84
N SER A 334 -25.97 10.54 -10.05
CA SER A 334 -25.32 9.69 -11.08
C SER A 334 -23.88 10.12 -11.39
N THR A 335 -22.94 9.19 -11.27
CA THR A 335 -21.51 9.35 -11.59
C THR A 335 -20.95 8.05 -12.16
N SER A 336 -19.92 8.14 -13.01
CA SER A 336 -19.22 6.98 -13.58
C SER A 336 -18.58 6.10 -12.50
N GLU A 337 -18.21 6.67 -11.34
CA GLU A 337 -17.59 5.94 -10.22
C GLU A 337 -18.49 4.87 -9.61
N ARG A 338 -19.81 4.96 -9.82
CA ARG A 338 -20.78 3.93 -9.38
C ARG A 338 -20.66 2.62 -10.10
N MET A 339 -19.97 2.59 -11.23
CA MET A 339 -19.74 1.39 -12.01
C MET A 339 -19.30 0.22 -11.11
N PHE A 340 -18.31 0.41 -10.24
CA PHE A 340 -17.84 -0.66 -9.36
C PHE A 340 -18.82 -1.02 -8.23
N VAL A 341 -19.67 -0.08 -7.81
CA VAL A 341 -20.75 -0.35 -6.84
C VAL A 341 -21.79 -1.27 -7.46
N TYR A 342 -22.20 -1.02 -8.71
CA TYR A 342 -23.09 -1.91 -9.45
C TYR A 342 -22.52 -3.31 -9.61
N TYR A 343 -21.22 -3.43 -9.92
CA TYR A 343 -20.54 -4.73 -9.94
C TYR A 343 -20.63 -5.43 -8.58
N ASN A 344 -20.34 -4.71 -7.49
CA ASN A 344 -20.34 -5.26 -6.13
C ASN A 344 -21.73 -5.71 -5.68
N LEU A 345 -22.76 -4.88 -5.90
CA LEU A 345 -24.16 -5.24 -5.64
C LEU A 345 -24.57 -6.46 -6.45
N SER A 346 -24.24 -6.49 -7.75
CA SER A 346 -24.52 -7.64 -8.61
C SER A 346 -23.93 -8.93 -8.04
N TYR A 347 -22.67 -8.89 -7.61
CA TYR A 347 -22.00 -10.03 -7.01
C TYR A 347 -22.66 -10.47 -5.69
N ILE A 348 -22.98 -9.52 -4.81
CA ILE A 348 -23.62 -9.81 -3.53
C ILE A 348 -25.00 -10.44 -3.74
N TYR A 349 -25.83 -9.87 -4.63
CA TYR A 349 -27.15 -10.40 -4.95
C TYR A 349 -27.08 -11.81 -5.53
N ALA A 350 -26.16 -12.07 -6.46
CA ALA A 350 -25.98 -13.40 -7.05
C ALA A 350 -25.49 -14.45 -6.03
N LYS A 351 -24.50 -14.11 -5.20
CA LYS A 351 -23.79 -15.10 -4.37
C LYS A 351 -24.32 -15.23 -2.95
N LYS A 352 -24.91 -14.17 -2.37
CA LYS A 352 -25.40 -14.17 -0.98
C LYS A 352 -26.92 -14.21 -0.91
N LYS A 353 -27.61 -13.39 -1.71
CA LYS A 353 -29.08 -13.38 -1.73
C LYS A 353 -29.68 -14.43 -2.67
N LYS A 354 -28.87 -14.97 -3.59
CA LYS A 354 -29.30 -15.90 -4.65
C LYS A 354 -30.39 -15.32 -5.56
N ASP A 355 -30.44 -13.99 -5.67
CA ASP A 355 -31.36 -13.26 -6.53
C ASP A 355 -30.65 -12.96 -7.85
N LEU A 356 -30.85 -13.85 -8.83
CA LEU A 356 -30.27 -13.69 -10.15
C LEU A 356 -30.95 -12.57 -10.96
N GLY A 357 -32.19 -12.18 -10.62
CA GLY A 357 -32.90 -11.09 -11.30
C GLY A 357 -32.21 -9.76 -11.03
N LYS A 358 -32.13 -9.39 -9.74
CA LYS A 358 -31.42 -8.17 -9.32
C LYS A 358 -29.94 -8.19 -9.70
N ALA A 359 -29.29 -9.35 -9.58
CA ALA A 359 -27.88 -9.45 -9.95
C ALA A 359 -27.63 -9.11 -11.42
N LYS A 360 -28.50 -9.57 -12.33
CA LYS A 360 -28.40 -9.26 -13.76
C LYS A 360 -28.66 -7.79 -14.04
N GLU A 361 -29.66 -7.19 -13.39
CA GLU A 361 -29.96 -5.75 -13.53
C GLU A 361 -28.75 -4.89 -13.16
N TYR A 362 -28.16 -5.11 -11.98
CA TYR A 362 -26.98 -4.35 -11.57
C TYR A 362 -25.76 -4.64 -12.47
N TYR A 363 -25.59 -5.88 -12.93
CA TYR A 363 -24.51 -6.19 -13.87
C TYR A 363 -24.68 -5.48 -15.21
N GLN A 364 -25.92 -5.35 -15.71
CA GLN A 364 -26.19 -4.59 -16.92
C GLN A 364 -25.83 -3.11 -16.74
N LYS A 365 -26.17 -2.49 -15.59
CA LYS A 365 -25.76 -1.12 -15.26
C LYS A 365 -24.24 -0.97 -15.19
N TYR A 366 -23.54 -1.97 -14.62
CA TYR A 366 -22.07 -2.02 -14.64
C TYR A 366 -21.50 -1.96 -16.06
N LEU A 367 -22.02 -2.79 -16.97
CA LEU A 367 -21.58 -2.80 -18.38
C LEU A 367 -21.93 -1.51 -19.12
N GLN A 368 -23.11 -0.92 -18.86
CA GLN A 368 -23.55 0.35 -19.47
C GLN A 368 -22.64 1.52 -19.12
N LEU A 369 -22.02 1.50 -17.92
CA LEU A 369 -21.06 2.51 -17.49
C LEU A 369 -19.62 2.24 -17.97
N GLY A 370 -19.43 1.32 -18.91
CA GLY A 370 -18.10 0.98 -19.46
C GLY A 370 -17.38 -0.14 -18.72
N GLY A 371 -18.07 -0.86 -17.83
CA GLY A 371 -17.50 -1.98 -17.11
C GLY A 371 -17.11 -3.13 -18.05
N GLU A 372 -15.89 -3.64 -17.92
CA GLU A 372 -15.46 -4.81 -18.68
C GLU A 372 -16.02 -6.13 -18.13
N PRO A 373 -16.46 -7.07 -18.99
CA PRO A 373 -16.93 -8.37 -18.54
C PRO A 373 -15.88 -9.14 -17.71
N ASP A 374 -16.21 -9.49 -16.47
CA ASP A 374 -15.31 -10.27 -15.64
C ASP A 374 -15.35 -11.76 -16.03
N LYS A 375 -14.18 -12.31 -16.39
CA LYS A 375 -14.00 -13.71 -16.76
C LYS A 375 -14.43 -14.68 -15.65
N ARG A 376 -14.30 -14.28 -14.37
CA ARG A 376 -14.62 -15.09 -13.18
C ARG A 376 -16.04 -14.89 -12.67
N PHE A 377 -16.70 -13.79 -13.02
CA PHE A 377 -18.06 -13.49 -12.58
C PHE A 377 -18.86 -12.79 -13.67
N ASN A 378 -19.86 -13.47 -14.22
CA ASN A 378 -20.83 -12.88 -15.11
C ASN A 378 -22.21 -13.53 -14.88
N PRO A 379 -23.15 -12.85 -14.21
CA PRO A 379 -24.48 -13.40 -13.91
C PRO A 379 -25.39 -13.50 -15.13
N MET A 380 -24.98 -12.94 -16.29
CA MET A 380 -25.73 -12.99 -17.54
C MET A 380 -25.51 -14.31 -18.30
N LYS A 381 -24.39 -15.01 -18.08
CA LYS A 381 -24.14 -16.31 -18.70
C LYS A 381 -25.06 -17.36 -18.05
N LYS A 382 -25.71 -18.20 -18.86
CA LYS A 382 -26.42 -19.38 -18.35
C LYS A 382 -25.38 -20.30 -17.70
N SER A 383 -25.70 -20.78 -16.50
CA SER A 383 -24.90 -21.75 -15.72
C SER A 383 -24.66 -23.03 -16.50
#